data_AF-A0A534C242-F1
#
_entry.id   AF-A0A534C242-F1
#
_cell.length_a   1.000
_cell.length_b   1.000
_cell.length_c   1.000
_cell.angle_alpha   90.00
_cell.angle_beta   90.00
_cell.angle_gamma   90.00
#
_symmetry.space_group_name_H-M   'P 1'
#
loop_
_entity.id
_entity.type
_entity.pdbx_description
1 polymer ?
#
loop_
_entity_poly.entity_id
_entity_poly.type
_entity_poly.pdbx_seq_one_letter_code
_entity_poly.pdbx_strand_id
1 'polypeptide(L)'
;MNLKSSRRHEEPEINVVSLIDVVLLLVVFFILSTRFADEGRLHVHLPHASAVPIEKVSGEPLVVSVTQQGGYLVNGRELINSFSEINIATLKEQPAGRP
;
A
#
# COMPACT_ATOMS: atom_id res chain seq x y z
N MET A 1 -69.55 66.17 -15.35
CA MET A 1 -69.10 65.81 -14.00
C MET A 1 -67.88 64.92 -14.14
N ASN A 2 -66.70 65.36 -13.68
CA ASN A 2 -65.43 64.66 -13.88
C ASN A 2 -65.30 63.50 -12.87
N LEU A 3 -65.18 62.27 -13.36
CA LEU A 3 -64.99 61.08 -12.53
C LEU A 3 -63.49 60.91 -12.25
N LYS A 4 -63.06 61.33 -11.05
CA LYS A 4 -61.76 60.96 -10.52
C LYS A 4 -61.77 59.47 -10.24
N SER A 5 -61.07 58.69 -11.07
CA SER A 5 -60.81 57.28 -10.83
C SER A 5 -59.96 57.13 -9.57
N SER A 6 -60.59 56.66 -8.50
CA SER A 6 -59.90 56.22 -7.30
C SER A 6 -59.11 54.96 -7.67
N ARG A 7 -57.80 55.11 -7.85
CA ARG A 7 -56.87 54.00 -8.02
C ARG A 7 -56.85 53.23 -6.70
N ARG A 8 -57.71 52.22 -6.59
CA ARG A 8 -57.72 51.27 -5.48
C ARG A 8 -56.34 50.63 -5.44
N HIS A 9 -55.60 50.92 -4.39
CA HIS A 9 -54.31 50.29 -4.11
C HIS A 9 -54.66 48.86 -3.65
N GLU A 10 -54.65 47.90 -4.58
CA GLU A 10 -54.67 46.49 -4.22
C GLU A 10 -53.32 46.14 -3.62
N GLU A 11 -53.32 45.59 -2.41
CA GLU A 11 -52.10 45.12 -1.79
C GLU A 11 -51.50 44.00 -2.65
N PRO A 12 -50.18 44.01 -2.91
CA PRO A 12 -49.55 43.01 -3.75
C PRO A 12 -49.61 41.63 -3.07
N GLU A 13 -50.23 40.66 -3.74
CA GLU A 13 -50.23 39.26 -3.32
C GLU A 13 -48.88 38.60 -3.64
N ILE A 14 -48.31 37.87 -2.67
CA ILE A 14 -47.07 37.12 -2.88
C ILE A 14 -47.40 35.81 -3.63
N ASN A 15 -46.73 35.57 -4.75
CA ASN A 15 -46.87 34.33 -5.50
C ASN A 15 -46.12 33.18 -4.81
N VAL A 16 -46.86 32.38 -4.02
CA VAL A 16 -46.33 31.23 -3.28
C VAL A 16 -45.73 30.18 -4.21
N VAL A 17 -46.28 29.99 -5.42
CA VAL A 17 -45.79 29.00 -6.39
C VAL A 17 -44.36 29.34 -6.84
N SER A 18 -44.09 30.62 -7.15
CA SER A 18 -42.75 31.08 -7.50
C SER A 18 -41.76 30.96 -6.33
N LEU A 19 -42.21 31.14 -5.09
CA LEU A 19 -41.37 30.99 -3.91
C LEU A 19 -41.01 29.52 -3.63
N ILE A 20 -41.97 28.60 -3.81
CA ILE A 20 -41.75 27.17 -3.64
C ILE A 20 -40.65 26.68 -4.59
N ASP A 21 -40.66 27.14 -5.84
CA ASP A 21 -39.66 26.74 -6.85
C ASP A 21 -38.23 27.12 -6.41
N VAL A 22 -38.04 28.35 -5.91
CA VAL A 22 -36.75 28.83 -5.39
C VAL A 22 -36.30 28.01 -4.18
N VAL A 23 -37.20 27.75 -3.22
CA VAL A 23 -36.87 26.96 -2.02
C VAL A 23 -36.54 25.51 -2.39
N LEU A 24 -37.31 24.91 -3.31
CA LEU A 24 -37.06 23.55 -3.79
C LEU A 24 -35.71 23.44 -4.50
N LEU A 25 -35.37 24.40 -5.36
CA LEU A 25 -34.07 24.48 -6.02
C LEU A 25 -32.92 24.53 -5.00
N LEU A 26 -33.06 25.33 -3.94
CA LEU A 26 -32.07 25.40 -2.85
C LEU A 26 -31.92 24.07 -2.11
N VAL A 27 -33.02 23.37 -1.82
CA VAL A 27 -32.99 22.05 -1.16
C VAL A 27 -32.32 21.00 -2.04
N VAL A 28 -32.66 20.94 -3.33
CA VAL A 28 -32.02 20.02 -4.28
C VAL A 28 -30.53 20.30 -4.41
N PHE A 29 -30.15 21.57 -4.58
CA PHE A 29 -28.75 21.98 -4.64
C PHE A 29 -27.99 21.59 -3.37
N PHE A 30 -28.58 21.80 -2.19
CA PHE A 30 -28.00 21.42 -0.92
C PHE A 30 -27.80 19.91 -0.80
N ILE A 31 -28.84 19.11 -1.11
CA ILE A 31 -28.77 17.65 -1.09
C ILE A 31 -27.66 17.15 -2.03
N LEU A 32 -27.58 17.68 -3.25
CA LEU A 32 -26.53 17.29 -4.22
C LEU A 32 -25.13 17.69 -3.74
N SER A 33 -24.98 18.88 -3.15
CA SER A 33 -23.68 19.39 -2.67
C SER A 33 -23.12 18.59 -1.49
N THR A 34 -23.98 18.02 -0.64
CA THR A 34 -23.53 17.25 0.54
C THR A 34 -22.94 15.87 0.22
N ARG A 35 -23.15 15.33 -0.99
CA ARG A 35 -22.69 13.97 -1.35
C ARG A 35 -21.18 13.85 -1.58
N PHE A 36 -20.44 14.95 -1.71
CA PHE A 36 -19.02 14.93 -2.08
C PHE A 36 -18.03 14.69 -0.92
N ALA A 37 -18.48 14.63 0.33
CA ALA A 37 -17.57 14.55 1.48
C ALA A 37 -17.01 13.14 1.77
N ASP A 38 -17.55 12.08 1.17
CA ASP A 38 -17.25 10.70 1.57
C ASP A 38 -16.24 9.95 0.68
N GLU A 39 -15.84 10.51 -0.47
CA GLU A 39 -14.96 9.82 -1.44
C GLU A 39 -13.45 9.98 -1.16
N GLY A 40 -13.06 10.71 -0.12
CA GLY A 40 -11.67 11.15 0.09
C GLY A 40 -10.74 10.20 0.84
N ARG A 41 -11.17 8.99 1.24
CA ARG A 41 -10.32 8.07 2.03
C ARG A 41 -9.79 6.94 1.17
N LEU A 42 -8.72 7.22 0.42
CA LEU A 42 -7.87 6.16 -0.12
C LEU A 42 -7.31 5.34 1.06
N HIS A 43 -7.83 4.15 1.27
CA HIS A 43 -7.39 3.25 2.34
C HIS A 43 -6.05 2.62 1.93
N VAL A 44 -4.95 3.29 2.25
CA VAL A 44 -3.61 2.78 1.94
C VAL A 44 -3.21 1.76 3.01
N HIS A 45 -3.15 0.48 2.64
CA HIS A 45 -2.52 -0.55 3.47
C HIS A 45 -1.00 -0.48 3.28
N LEU A 46 -0.30 0.05 4.28
CA LEU A 46 1.17 0.05 4.30
C LEU A 46 1.69 -1.39 4.52
N PRO A 47 2.50 -1.95 3.62
CA PRO A 47 3.10 -3.26 3.83
C PRO A 47 4.07 -3.19 5.02
N HIS A 48 3.99 -4.19 5.90
CA HIS A 48 4.90 -4.34 7.03
C HIS A 48 5.88 -5.48 6.72
N ALA A 49 7.18 -5.20 6.75
CA ALA A 49 8.20 -6.23 6.65
C ALA A 49 8.43 -6.83 8.05
N SER A 50 8.06 -8.09 8.22
CA SER A 50 8.49 -8.87 9.38
C SER A 50 9.95 -9.23 9.17
N ALA A 51 10.86 -8.70 10.00
CA ALA A 51 12.24 -9.16 10.02
C ALA A 51 12.22 -10.60 10.54
N VAL A 52 12.36 -11.57 9.63
CA VAL A 52 12.64 -12.95 10.02
C VAL A 52 13.98 -12.94 10.74
N PRO A 53 14.05 -13.31 12.03
CA PRO A 53 15.32 -13.46 12.70
C PRO A 53 16.12 -14.46 11.89
N ILE A 54 17.28 -14.03 11.37
CA ILE A 54 18.24 -14.96 10.80
C ILE A 54 18.60 -15.89 11.96
N GLU A 55 18.17 -17.15 11.91
CA GLU A 55 18.67 -18.16 12.84
C GLU A 55 20.19 -18.03 12.80
N LYS A 56 20.80 -17.73 13.94
CA LYS A 56 22.25 -17.81 14.06
C LYS A 56 22.59 -19.25 13.73
N VAL A 57 23.08 -19.50 12.52
CA VAL A 57 23.54 -20.81 12.09
C VAL A 57 24.63 -21.19 13.10
N SER A 58 24.26 -22.04 14.06
CA SER A 58 25.18 -22.56 15.06
C SER A 58 26.01 -23.64 14.37
N GLY A 59 26.99 -23.21 13.62
CA GLY A 59 27.92 -24.07 12.91
C GLY A 59 29.15 -23.27 12.52
N GLU A 60 30.28 -23.95 12.37
CA GLU A 60 31.45 -23.33 11.77
C GLU A 60 31.10 -22.85 10.35
N PRO A 61 31.49 -21.63 9.96
CA PRO A 61 31.23 -21.14 8.61
C PRO A 61 31.97 -22.02 7.61
N LEU A 62 31.25 -22.53 6.61
CA LEU A 62 31.85 -23.22 5.48
C LEU A 62 32.58 -22.20 4.60
N VAL A 63 33.91 -22.22 4.57
CA VAL A 63 34.71 -21.29 3.77
C VAL A 63 35.01 -21.93 2.42
N VAL A 64 34.46 -21.35 1.35
CA VAL A 64 34.76 -21.73 -0.03
C VAL A 64 35.61 -20.64 -0.67
N SER A 65 36.80 -21.00 -1.15
CA SER A 65 37.71 -20.10 -1.88
C SER A 65 37.88 -20.58 -3.32
N VAL A 66 38.03 -19.64 -4.25
CA VAL A 66 38.24 -19.93 -5.68
C VAL A 66 39.64 -19.44 -6.06
N THR A 67 40.47 -20.32 -6.62
CA THR A 67 41.80 -19.93 -7.10
C THR A 67 41.71 -19.21 -8.44
N GLN A 68 42.77 -18.49 -8.79
CA GLN A 68 42.91 -17.85 -10.11
C GLN A 68 42.81 -18.87 -11.27
N GLN A 69 43.14 -20.14 -11.02
CA GLN A 69 43.08 -21.24 -11.99
C GLN A 69 41.69 -21.90 -12.06
N GLY A 70 40.70 -21.37 -11.33
CA GLY A 70 39.34 -21.91 -11.29
C GLY A 70 39.17 -23.14 -10.38
N GLY A 71 40.17 -23.47 -9.57
CA GLY A 71 40.10 -24.53 -8.56
C GLY A 71 39.31 -24.07 -7.34
N TYR A 72 38.63 -25.01 -6.68
CA TYR A 72 37.86 -24.74 -5.46
C TYR A 72 38.60 -25.28 -4.24
N LEU A 73 38.68 -24.46 -3.18
CA LEU A 73 39.12 -24.89 -1.87
C LEU A 73 37.96 -24.81 -0.89
N VAL A 74 37.78 -25.87 -0.11
CA VAL A 74 36.84 -25.89 1.02
C VAL A 74 37.64 -26.02 2.30
N ASN A 75 37.47 -25.05 3.22
CA ASN A 75 38.23 -24.96 4.46
C ASN A 75 39.76 -25.10 4.24
N GLY A 76 40.27 -24.49 3.16
CA GLY A 76 41.69 -24.49 2.81
C GLY A 76 42.20 -25.78 2.14
N ARG A 77 41.36 -26.77 1.87
CA ARG A 77 41.73 -27.99 1.14
C ARG A 77 41.23 -27.94 -0.29
N GLU A 78 42.11 -28.24 -1.24
CA GLU A 78 41.79 -28.33 -2.66
C GLU A 78 40.80 -29.48 -2.91
N LEU A 79 39.72 -29.18 -3.62
CA LEU A 79 38.77 -30.19 -4.09
C LEU A 79 39.26 -30.76 -5.43
N ILE A 80 39.88 -31.94 -5.39
CA ILE A 80 40.54 -32.55 -6.56
C ILE A 80 39.61 -33.49 -7.36
N ASN A 81 38.32 -33.64 -6.99
CA ASN A 81 37.42 -34.58 -7.70
C ASN A 81 36.02 -34.01 -7.98
N SER A 82 35.51 -34.45 -9.13
CA SER A 82 34.31 -34.03 -9.85
C SER A 82 33.09 -33.74 -8.98
N PHE A 83 32.40 -32.66 -9.35
CA PHE A 83 31.21 -32.06 -8.75
C PHE A 83 30.00 -33.01 -8.53
N SER A 84 30.10 -34.28 -8.90
CA SER A 84 28.99 -35.24 -8.93
C SER A 84 28.75 -36.01 -7.62
N GLU A 85 29.63 -35.96 -6.61
CA GLU A 85 29.46 -36.73 -5.37
C GLU A 85 29.73 -35.95 -4.06
N ILE A 86 29.69 -34.61 -4.08
CA ILE A 86 29.83 -33.84 -2.84
C ILE A 86 28.45 -33.70 -2.18
N ASN A 87 28.08 -34.71 -1.41
CA ASN A 87 26.94 -34.63 -0.49
C ASN A 87 27.35 -33.79 0.74
N ILE A 88 26.48 -32.89 1.20
CA ILE A 88 26.76 -31.95 2.30
C ILE A 88 26.95 -32.68 3.64
N ALA A 89 26.50 -33.93 3.76
CA ALA A 89 26.77 -34.80 4.91
C ALA A 89 28.21 -35.36 4.91
N THR A 90 28.86 -35.59 3.76
CA THR A 90 30.25 -36.09 3.68
C THR A 90 31.25 -35.04 4.20
N LEU A 91 30.96 -33.75 4.06
CA LEU A 91 31.78 -32.68 4.64
C LEU A 91 31.53 -32.46 6.15
N LYS A 92 30.38 -32.90 6.67
CA LYS A 92 30.05 -32.83 8.10
C LYS A 92 30.66 -33.98 8.90
N GLU A 93 30.97 -35.11 8.26
CA GLU A 93 31.48 -36.32 8.92
C GLU A 93 33.00 -36.44 9.00
N GLN A 94 33.77 -35.43 8.57
CA GLN A 94 35.20 -35.39 8.87
C GLN A 94 35.45 -34.48 10.08
N PRO A 95 35.46 -35.04 11.32
CA PRO A 95 35.95 -34.30 12.46
C PRO A 95 37.41 -33.95 12.20
N ALA A 96 37.72 -32.67 12.42
CA ALA A 96 39.08 -32.16 12.41
C ALA A 96 39.95 -32.97 13.38
N GLY A 97 40.69 -33.95 12.84
CA GLY A 97 41.82 -34.54 13.54
C GLY A 97 42.94 -33.52 13.63
N ARG A 98 43.18 -33.01 14.83
CA ARG A 98 44.50 -32.52 15.30
C ARG A 98 45.27 -33.73 15.88
N PRO A 99 46.60 -33.70 16.01
CA PRO A 99 47.58 -32.67 15.63
C PRO A 99 48.39 -33.00 14.36
#